data_AF-A0A914GBF5-F1
#
_entry.id   AF-A0A914GBF5-F1
#
_cell.length_a   1.000
_cell.length_b   1.000
_cell.length_c   1.000
_cell.angle_alpha   90.00
_cell.angle_beta   90.00
_cell.angle_gamma   90.00
#
_symmetry.space_group_name_H-M   'P 1'
#
loop_
_entity.id
_entity.type
_entity.pdbx_description
1 polymer ?
#
loop_
_entity_poly.entity_id
_entity_poly.type
_entity_poly.pdbx_seq_one_letter_code
_entity_poly.pdbx_strand_id
1 'polypeptide(L)'
;MTDAQKAQLVKDYANDTIPLPEGYAFDEVNVEKDSEIITQTWKHAGPGDLQSTKAKLKHFPSSLVREKASGKPIAWEMIDMSGLCNHLFTLPE
;
A
#
# COMPACT_ATOMS: atom_id res chain seq x y z
N MET A 1 4.44 -20.08 15.18
CA MET A 1 3.37 -20.21 14.17
C MET A 1 3.47 -21.59 13.53
N THR A 2 2.38 -22.34 13.46
CA THR A 2 2.33 -23.71 12.94
C THR A 2 2.21 -23.74 11.42
N ASP A 3 2.54 -24.86 10.79
CA ASP A 3 2.42 -25.01 9.33
C ASP A 3 0.97 -24.90 8.84
N ALA A 4 0.02 -25.33 9.68
CA ALA A 4 -1.41 -25.13 9.42
C ALA A 4 -1.80 -23.64 9.40
N GLN A 5 -1.27 -22.84 10.33
CA GLN A 5 -1.49 -21.39 10.35
C GLN A 5 -0.89 -20.73 9.10
N LYS A 6 0.28 -21.17 8.64
CA LYS A 6 0.91 -20.63 7.42
C LYS A 6 0.09 -20.96 6.19
N ALA A 7 -0.36 -22.21 6.05
CA ALA A 7 -1.17 -22.65 4.91
C ALA A 7 -2.52 -21.93 4.86
N GLN A 8 -3.12 -21.64 6.02
CA GLN A 8 -4.35 -20.85 6.07
C GLN A 8 -4.10 -19.41 5.62
N LEU A 9 -3.05 -18.76 6.13
CA LEU A 9 -2.68 -17.41 5.69
C LEU A 9 -2.44 -17.33 4.19
N VAL A 10 -1.76 -18.31 3.57
CA VAL A 10 -1.57 -18.35 2.11
C VAL A 10 -2.90 -18.40 1.35
N LYS A 11 -3.89 -19.15 1.86
CA LYS A 11 -5.23 -19.18 1.26
C LYS A 11 -5.98 -17.86 1.47
N ASP A 12 -5.78 -17.22 2.62
CA ASP A 12 -6.40 -15.93 2.90
C ASP A 12 -5.80 -14.81 2.03
N TYR A 13 -4.48 -14.86 1.78
CA TYR A 13 -3.78 -14.01 0.79
C TYR A 13 -4.35 -14.20 -0.62
N ALA A 14 -4.65 -15.44 -1.00
CA ALA A 14 -5.17 -15.74 -2.34
C ALA A 14 -6.63 -15.31 -2.55
N ASN A 15 -7.37 -15.06 -1.47
CA ASN A 15 -8.80 -14.73 -1.50
C ASN A 15 -9.11 -13.32 -0.96
N ASP A 16 -8.09 -12.49 -0.70
CA ASP A 16 -8.21 -11.16 -0.08
C ASP A 16 -8.96 -11.15 1.26
N THR A 17 -8.95 -12.27 1.99
CA THR A 17 -9.70 -12.42 3.26
C THR A 17 -8.84 -12.14 4.49
N ILE A 18 -7.69 -11.48 4.32
CA ILE A 18 -6.82 -11.13 5.44
C ILE A 18 -7.56 -10.14 6.36
N PRO A 19 -7.82 -10.50 7.62
CA PRO A 19 -8.50 -9.60 8.53
C PRO A 19 -7.57 -8.44 8.90
N LEU A 20 -8.06 -7.22 8.73
CA LEU A 20 -7.43 -6.02 9.26
C LEU A 20 -8.05 -5.66 10.62
N PRO A 21 -7.32 -4.93 11.49
CA PRO A 21 -7.88 -4.41 12.73
C PRO A 21 -9.14 -3.57 12.48
N GLU A 22 -10.00 -3.47 13.50
CA GLU A 22 -11.21 -2.65 13.42
C GLU A 22 -10.87 -1.21 13.02
N GLY A 23 -11.69 -0.63 12.13
CA GLY A 23 -11.47 0.70 11.59
C GLY A 23 -10.59 0.78 10.34
N TYR A 24 -10.00 -0.32 9.87
CA TYR A 24 -9.17 -0.34 8.66
C TYR A 24 -9.74 -1.20 7.54
N ALA A 25 -9.38 -0.89 6.29
CA ALA A 25 -9.75 -1.66 5.11
C ALA A 25 -8.69 -1.55 4.03
N PHE A 26 -8.52 -2.62 3.25
CA PHE A 26 -7.89 -2.52 1.93
C PHE A 26 -8.77 -1.68 1.01
N ASP A 27 -8.15 -0.86 0.18
CA ASP A 27 -8.84 -0.03 -0.79
C ASP A 27 -8.01 0.18 -2.06
N GLU A 28 -8.65 0.60 -3.13
CA GLU A 28 -7.98 1.00 -4.36
C GLU A 28 -7.30 2.36 -4.21
N VAL A 29 -6.24 2.54 -5.00
CA VAL A 29 -5.47 3.78 -5.02
C VAL A 29 -6.19 4.86 -5.83
N ASN A 30 -6.33 6.04 -5.24
CA ASN A 30 -6.62 7.28 -5.94
C ASN A 30 -5.29 7.94 -6.36
N VAL A 31 -4.90 7.76 -7.62
CA VAL A 31 -3.59 8.20 -8.15
C VAL A 31 -3.30 9.67 -7.84
N GLU A 32 -4.28 10.57 -7.97
CA GLU A 32 -4.05 11.99 -7.76
C GLU A 32 -3.81 12.33 -6.29
N LYS A 33 -4.62 11.79 -5.38
CA LYS A 33 -4.54 12.10 -3.95
C LYS A 33 -3.47 11.32 -3.21
N ASP A 34 -3.40 10.01 -3.46
CA ASP A 34 -2.54 9.13 -2.67
C ASP A 34 -1.07 9.28 -3.09
N SER A 35 -0.77 9.58 -4.36
CA SER A 35 0.62 9.85 -4.78
C SER A 35 1.24 11.04 -4.05
N GLU A 36 0.45 12.09 -3.77
CA GLU A 36 0.93 13.25 -3.02
C GLU A 36 1.28 12.86 -1.59
N ILE A 37 0.40 12.11 -0.91
CA ILE A 37 0.63 11.65 0.47
C ILE A 37 1.86 10.73 0.52
N ILE A 38 1.94 9.76 -0.39
CA ILE A 38 3.04 8.79 -0.47
C ILE A 38 4.37 9.51 -0.70
N THR A 39 4.45 10.40 -1.70
CA THR A 39 5.71 11.10 -2.00
C THR A 39 6.12 12.05 -0.87
N GLN A 40 5.17 12.64 -0.13
CA GLN A 40 5.46 13.51 1.02
C GLN A 40 6.09 12.77 2.21
N THR A 41 5.98 11.44 2.30
CA THR A 41 6.66 10.68 3.37
C THR A 41 8.15 10.48 3.12
N TRP A 42 8.63 10.76 1.91
CA TRP A 42 10.03 10.55 1.54
C TRP A 42 10.89 11.76 1.88
N LYS A 43 11.74 11.62 2.90
CA LYS A 43 12.68 12.67 3.38
C LYS A 43 13.56 13.27 2.27
N HIS A 44 13.85 12.49 1.24
CA HIS A 44 14.76 12.86 0.15
C HIS A 44 14.05 12.98 -1.20
N ALA A 45 12.71 13.07 -1.24
CA ALA A 45 12.00 13.33 -2.48
C ALA A 45 12.46 14.66 -3.11
N GLY A 46 12.67 14.62 -4.42
CA GLY A 46 13.07 15.74 -5.25
C GLY A 46 12.12 15.96 -6.42
N PRO A 47 12.48 16.89 -7.32
CA PRO A 47 11.70 17.15 -8.53
C PRO A 47 11.54 15.88 -9.38
N GLY A 48 10.31 15.52 -9.72
CA GLY A 48 9.99 14.35 -10.54
C GLY A 48 9.50 13.11 -9.76
N ASP A 49 9.73 13.04 -8.45
CA ASP A 49 9.32 11.87 -7.65
C ASP A 49 7.81 11.71 -7.56
N LEU A 50 7.06 12.82 -7.51
CA LEU A 50 5.60 12.78 -7.55
C LEU A 50 5.11 12.18 -8.88
N GLN A 51 5.68 12.57 -10.01
CA GLN A 51 5.32 12.08 -11.33
C GLN A 51 5.68 10.60 -11.48
N SER A 52 6.85 10.20 -10.96
CA SER A 52 7.27 8.79 -10.88
C SER A 52 6.29 7.97 -10.04
N THR A 53 5.87 8.49 -8.89
CA THR A 53 4.88 7.84 -8.01
C THR A 53 3.53 7.71 -8.69
N LYS A 54 3.03 8.79 -9.34
CA LYS A 54 1.80 8.74 -10.15
C LYS A 54 1.86 7.67 -11.24
N ALA A 55 2.98 7.58 -11.95
CA ALA A 55 3.18 6.58 -12.98
C ALA A 55 3.17 5.15 -12.41
N LYS A 56 3.83 4.93 -11.26
CA LYS A 56 3.82 3.63 -10.58
C LYS A 56 2.41 3.22 -10.16
N LEU A 57 1.70 4.07 -9.43
CA LEU A 57 0.34 3.79 -8.95
C LEU A 57 -0.66 3.56 -10.09
N LYS A 58 -0.45 4.20 -11.25
CA LYS A 58 -1.32 4.06 -12.42
C LYS A 58 -1.06 2.78 -13.22
N HIS A 59 0.19 2.33 -13.30
CA HIS A 59 0.61 1.31 -14.25
C HIS A 59 1.08 0.01 -13.60
N PHE A 60 1.36 0.02 -12.30
CA PHE A 60 1.83 -1.14 -11.58
C PHE A 60 0.89 -1.50 -10.42
N PRO A 61 0.82 -2.80 -10.08
CA PRO A 61 0.24 -3.25 -8.83
C PRO A 61 0.73 -2.45 -7.62
N SER A 62 -0.22 -2.14 -6.75
CA SER A 62 0.02 -1.54 -5.45
C SER A 62 -1.04 -2.04 -4.48
N SER A 63 -0.72 -2.04 -3.20
CA SER A 63 -1.65 -2.32 -2.12
C SER A 63 -1.75 -1.09 -1.23
N LEU A 64 -2.96 -0.82 -0.73
CA LEU A 64 -3.22 0.35 0.09
C LEU A 64 -4.24 -0.01 1.17
N VAL A 65 -3.97 0.47 2.39
CA VAL A 65 -4.89 0.39 3.53
C VAL A 65 -5.33 1.80 3.89
N ARG A 66 -6.63 1.96 4.12
CA ARG A 66 -7.21 3.21 4.64
C ARG A 66 -7.75 3.03 6.04
N GLU A 67 -7.73 4.11 6.81
CA GLU A 67 -8.58 4.26 7.99
C GLU A 67 -10.00 4.62 7.52
N LYS A 68 -11.00 3.80 7.87
CA LYS A 68 -12.40 3.98 7.45
C LYS A 68 -13.01 5.31 7.90
N ALA A 69 -12.63 5.81 9.08
CA ALA A 69 -13.19 7.01 9.66
C ALA A 69 -12.79 8.28 8.90
N SER A 70 -11.52 8.39 8.50
CA SER A 70 -10.99 9.57 7.81
C SER A 70 -10.90 9.39 6.29
N GLY A 71 -10.93 8.16 5.79
CA GLY A 71 -10.66 7.82 4.39
C GLY A 71 -9.20 8.05 3.98
N LYS A 72 -8.29 8.32 4.93
CA LYS A 72 -6.88 8.57 4.63
C LYS A 72 -6.13 7.27 4.40
N PRO A 73 -5.20 7.22 3.43
CA PRO A 73 -4.27 6.10 3.32
C PRO A 73 -3.32 6.10 4.51
N ILE A 74 -3.19 4.95 5.17
CA ILE A 74 -2.35 4.79 6.37
C ILE A 74 -1.19 3.82 6.16
N ALA A 75 -1.30 2.89 5.22
CA ALA A 75 -0.22 2.01 4.82
C ALA A 75 -0.33 1.67 3.34
N TRP A 76 0.80 1.40 2.70
CA TRP A 76 0.87 1.05 1.29
C TRP A 76 2.14 0.28 0.96
N GLU A 77 2.07 -0.43 -0.16
CA GLU A 77 3.22 -1.04 -0.83
C GLU A 77 3.04 -0.88 -2.35
N MET A 78 4.13 -0.71 -3.06
CA MET A 78 4.16 -0.63 -4.53
C MET A 78 5.14 -1.64 -5.08
N ILE A 79 5.11 -1.89 -6.38
CA ILE A 79 6.21 -2.59 -7.04
C ILE A 79 7.11 -1.62 -7.80
N ASP A 80 8.37 -2.01 -7.99
CA ASP A 80 9.30 -1.31 -8.86
C ASP A 80 9.32 -1.86 -10.30
N MET A 81 10.15 -1.26 -11.15
CA MET A 81 10.29 -1.62 -12.56
C MET A 81 10.83 -3.05 -12.78
N SER A 82 11.46 -3.65 -11.77
CA SER A 82 11.93 -5.04 -11.81
C SER A 82 10.88 -6.05 -11.34
N GLY A 83 9.70 -5.56 -10.92
CA GLY A 83 8.62 -6.39 -10.39
C GLY A 83 8.80 -6.76 -8.92
N LEU A 84 9.74 -6.13 -8.22
CA LEU A 84 9.98 -6.37 -6.80
C LEU A 84 9.15 -5.41 -5.95
N CYS A 85 8.69 -5.89 -4.79
CA CYS A 85 8.05 -5.06 -3.77
C CYS A 85 8.99 -3.93 -3.33
N ASN A 86 8.45 -2.72 -3.24
CA ASN A 86 9.18 -1.51 -2.93
C ASN A 86 8.26 -0.51 -2.20
N HIS A 87 8.86 0.48 -1.53
CA HIS A 87 8.15 1.59 -0.89
C HIS A 87 7.07 1.14 0.11
N LEU A 88 7.25 -0.03 0.74
CA LEU A 88 6.43 -0.46 1.87
C LEU A 88 6.55 0.59 2.99
N PHE A 89 5.43 1.18 3.37
CA PHE A 89 5.41 2.20 4.41
C PHE A 89 4.09 2.16 5.18
N THR A 90 4.15 2.57 6.45
CA THR A 90 2.99 2.81 7.31
C THR A 90 3.21 4.14 8.00
N LEU A 91 2.21 5.01 7.96
CA LEU A 91 2.26 6.30 8.66
C LEU A 91 2.48 6.07 10.16
N PRO A 92 3.31 6.89 10.83
CA PRO A 92 3.38 6.91 12.29
C PRO A 92 2.01 7.24 12.91
N GLU A 93 1.80 6.76 14.14
CA GLU A 93 0.65 7.12 14.99
C GLU A 93 0.61 8.62 15.35
#